data_AF-A0A3B0QTM3-F1
#
_entry.id   AF-A0A3B0QTM3-F1
#
_cell.length_a   1.000
_cell.length_b   1.000
_cell.length_c   1.000
_cell.angle_alpha   90.00
_cell.angle_beta   90.00
_cell.angle_gamma   90.00
#
_symmetry.space_group_name_H-M   'P 1'
#
loop_
_entity.id
_entity.type
_entity.pdbx_description
1 polymer ?
#
loop_
_entity_poly.entity_id
_entity_poly.type
_entity_poly.pdbx_seq_one_letter_code
_entity_poly.pdbx_strand_id
1 'polypeptide(L)'
;MYKLKLNASRLADESGRVRLKVVLWIVFTSLAIYGAILVVPQYVSYKMLQYEVRGEADVAHMYTDAQIESRILSKAASWSIDLDQYDIEVIRDYEDIDISISYGVGVVFFGRYEYVFNYDIYVTKPLQET
;
A
#
# COMPACT_ATOMS: atom_id res chain seq x y z
N MET A 1 -36.09 54.01 -3.65
CA MET A 1 -34.63 53.76 -3.48
C MET A 1 -34.32 52.47 -2.67
N TYR A 2 -35.16 51.43 -2.71
CA TYR A 2 -35.03 50.22 -1.87
C TYR A 2 -34.58 48.94 -2.62
N LYS A 3 -34.66 48.91 -3.96
CA LYS A 3 -34.34 47.72 -4.77
C LYS A 3 -32.84 47.43 -4.93
N LEU A 4 -31.96 48.44 -4.81
CA LEU A 4 -30.51 48.28 -5.00
C LEU A 4 -29.82 47.54 -3.85
N LYS A 5 -30.28 47.74 -2.60
CA LYS A 5 -29.68 47.08 -1.43
C LYS A 5 -29.95 45.57 -1.37
N LEU A 6 -31.12 45.13 -1.85
CA LEU A 6 -31.53 43.72 -1.80
C LEU A 6 -30.71 42.82 -2.74
N ASN A 7 -30.30 43.36 -3.89
CA ASN A 7 -29.47 42.63 -4.86
C ASN A 7 -28.01 42.54 -4.40
N ALA A 8 -27.47 43.60 -3.78
CA ALA A 8 -26.11 43.59 -3.25
C ALA A 8 -25.93 42.55 -2.12
N SER A 9 -26.92 42.41 -1.23
CA SER A 9 -26.88 41.41 -0.16
C SER A 9 -27.00 39.97 -0.67
N ARG A 10 -27.79 39.72 -1.73
CA ARG A 10 -27.91 38.39 -2.35
C ARG A 10 -26.63 37.98 -3.09
N LEU A 11 -26.03 38.91 -3.84
CA LEU A 11 -24.75 38.66 -4.52
C LEU A 11 -23.60 38.43 -3.53
N ALA A 12 -23.60 39.12 -2.39
CA ALA A 12 -22.62 38.89 -1.33
C ALA A 12 -22.79 37.50 -0.68
N ASP A 13 -24.02 37.08 -0.38
CA ASP A 13 -24.32 35.75 0.20
C ASP A 13 -23.98 34.61 -0.78
N GLU A 14 -24.31 34.77 -2.07
CA GLU A 14 -23.91 33.82 -3.12
C GLU A 14 -22.38 33.76 -3.28
N SER A 15 -21.68 34.90 -3.26
CA SER A 15 -20.22 34.92 -3.34
C SER A 15 -19.55 34.25 -2.11
N GLY A 16 -20.14 34.41 -0.92
CA GLY A 16 -19.68 33.78 0.31
C GLY A 16 -19.85 32.26 0.28
N ARG A 17 -20.99 31.76 -0.19
CA ARG A 17 -21.22 30.31 -0.37
C ARG A 17 -20.31 29.69 -1.42
N VAL A 18 -20.08 30.38 -2.53
CA VAL A 18 -19.16 29.89 -3.58
C VAL A 18 -17.74 29.81 -3.04
N ARG A 19 -17.27 30.82 -2.29
CA ARG A 19 -15.94 30.79 -1.64
C ARG A 19 -15.81 29.66 -0.63
N LEU A 20 -16.82 29.43 0.22
CA LEU A 20 -16.81 28.32 1.19
C LEU A 20 -16.75 26.95 0.49
N LYS A 21 -17.53 26.76 -0.58
CA LYS A 21 -17.52 25.53 -1.38
C LYS A 21 -16.14 25.28 -1.99
N VAL A 22 -15.49 26.32 -2.51
CA VAL A 22 -14.13 26.20 -3.08
C VAL A 22 -13.11 25.82 -2.00
N VAL A 23 -13.15 26.44 -0.83
CA VAL A 23 -12.24 26.10 0.28
C VAL A 23 -12.44 24.66 0.72
N LEU A 24 -13.69 24.20 0.87
CA LEU A 24 -14.00 22.81 1.20
C LEU A 24 -13.42 21.82 0.19
N TRP A 25 -13.54 22.13 -1.11
CA TRP A 25 -12.95 21.29 -2.16
C TRP A 25 -11.43 21.26 -2.09
N ILE A 26 -10.77 22.40 -1.88
CA ILE A 26 -9.32 22.46 -1.75
C ILE A 26 -8.85 21.61 -0.57
N VAL A 27 -9.50 21.73 0.59
CA VAL A 27 -9.19 20.94 1.78
C VAL A 27 -9.38 19.44 1.50
N PHE A 28 -10.52 19.08 0.92
CA PHE A 28 -10.81 17.69 0.57
C PHE A 28 -9.78 17.10 -0.40
N THR A 29 -9.46 17.80 -1.48
CA THR A 29 -8.45 17.36 -2.45
C THR A 29 -7.06 17.26 -1.83
N SER A 30 -6.68 18.22 -0.98
CA SER A 30 -5.38 18.17 -0.29
C SER A 30 -5.26 16.96 0.63
N LEU A 31 -6.33 16.66 1.37
CA LEU A 31 -6.40 15.46 2.22
C LEU A 31 -6.32 14.17 1.39
N ALA A 32 -7.01 14.12 0.25
CA ALA A 32 -6.97 12.97 -0.64
C ALA A 32 -5.57 12.74 -1.22
N ILE A 33 -4.89 13.80 -1.67
CA ILE A 33 -3.51 13.75 -2.17
C ILE A 33 -2.56 13.28 -1.07
N TYR A 34 -2.69 13.83 0.14
CA TYR A 34 -1.87 13.42 1.28
C TYR A 34 -2.03 11.93 1.61
N GLY A 35 -3.27 11.44 1.65
CA GLY A 35 -3.54 10.01 1.84
C GLY A 35 -2.95 9.15 0.72
N ALA A 36 -3.07 9.58 -0.53
CA ALA A 36 -2.52 8.86 -1.67
C ALA A 36 -0.98 8.76 -1.61
N ILE A 37 -0.28 9.83 -1.25
CA ILE A 37 1.19 9.83 -1.11
C ILE A 37 1.65 8.82 -0.05
N LEU A 38 0.89 8.61 1.01
CA LEU A 38 1.24 7.66 2.07
C LEU A 38 0.89 6.21 1.70
N VAL A 39 -0.26 5.98 1.06
CA VAL A 39 -0.79 4.62 0.82
C VAL A 39 -0.26 4.02 -0.48
N VAL A 40 -0.10 4.82 -1.55
CA VAL A 40 0.29 4.31 -2.87
C VAL A 40 1.67 3.64 -2.86
N PRO A 41 2.73 4.23 -2.27
CA PRO A 41 4.03 3.58 -2.23
C PRO A 41 3.99 2.23 -1.52
N GLN A 42 3.27 2.13 -0.40
CA GLN A 42 3.12 0.89 0.37
C GLN A 42 2.44 -0.21 -0.44
N TYR A 43 1.36 0.15 -1.15
CA TYR A 43 0.66 -0.79 -2.02
C TYR A 43 1.52 -1.24 -3.21
N VAL A 44 2.31 -0.34 -3.79
CA VAL A 44 3.22 -0.67 -4.90
C VAL A 44 4.32 -1.60 -4.41
N SER A 45 4.98 -1.31 -3.28
CA SER A 45 6.00 -2.18 -2.70
C SER A 45 5.44 -3.58 -2.42
N TYR A 46 4.26 -3.69 -1.80
CA TYR A 46 3.56 -4.97 -1.60
C TYR A 46 3.38 -5.74 -2.91
N LYS A 47 2.89 -5.06 -3.96
CA LYS A 47 2.67 -5.70 -5.26
C LYS A 47 3.97 -6.18 -5.90
N MET A 48 5.03 -5.38 -5.82
CA MET A 48 6.33 -5.77 -6.35
C MET A 48 6.90 -6.97 -5.60
N LEU A 49 6.84 -6.98 -4.26
CA LEU A 49 7.26 -8.15 -3.47
C LEU A 49 6.44 -9.41 -3.84
N GLN A 50 5.13 -9.29 -4.01
CA GLN A 50 4.29 -10.40 -4.45
C GLN A 50 4.74 -10.96 -5.82
N TYR A 51 5.16 -10.12 -6.77
CA TYR A 51 5.71 -10.59 -8.05
C TYR A 51 7.06 -11.28 -7.86
N GLU A 52 7.93 -10.74 -7.02
CA GLU A 52 9.24 -11.29 -6.73
C GLU A 52 9.16 -12.67 -6.07
N VAL A 53 8.26 -12.84 -5.09
CA VAL A 53 8.02 -14.11 -4.41
C VAL A 53 7.48 -15.16 -5.38
N ARG A 54 6.59 -14.76 -6.30
CA ARG A 54 6.14 -15.66 -7.38
C ARG A 54 7.28 -16.10 -8.28
N GLY A 55 8.17 -15.18 -8.63
CA GLY A 55 9.36 -15.49 -9.42
C GLY A 55 10.32 -16.44 -8.69
N GLU A 56 10.49 -16.28 -7.37
CA GLU A 56 11.29 -17.21 -6.56
C GLU A 56 10.63 -18.59 -6.42
N ALA A 57 9.30 -18.65 -6.27
CA ALA A 57 8.57 -19.93 -6.28
C ALA A 57 8.73 -20.69 -7.61
N ASP A 58 8.75 -19.99 -8.74
CA ASP A 58 8.95 -20.62 -10.07
C ASP A 58 10.35 -21.26 -10.22
N VAL A 59 11.36 -20.75 -9.50
CA VAL A 59 12.74 -21.29 -9.53
C VAL A 59 13.10 -22.09 -8.28
N ALA A 60 12.13 -22.38 -7.42
CA ALA A 60 12.35 -22.97 -6.10
C ALA A 60 12.97 -24.38 -6.15
N HIS A 61 12.75 -25.14 -7.22
CA HIS A 61 13.37 -26.44 -7.45
C HIS A 61 14.90 -26.37 -7.54
N MET A 62 15.48 -25.21 -7.87
CA MET A 62 16.94 -25.02 -8.01
C MET A 62 17.64 -24.59 -6.72
N TYR A 63 16.90 -24.17 -5.70
CA TYR A 63 17.46 -23.56 -4.49
C TYR A 63 16.95 -24.27 -3.23
N THR A 64 17.69 -24.13 -2.13
CA THR A 64 17.26 -24.58 -0.80
C THR A 64 16.32 -23.56 -0.15
N ASP A 65 15.55 -23.96 0.86
CA ASP A 65 14.61 -23.07 1.56
C ASP A 65 15.29 -21.85 2.16
N ALA A 66 16.42 -22.05 2.85
CA ALA A 66 17.22 -20.95 3.40
C ALA A 66 17.72 -19.97 2.32
N GLN A 67 17.99 -20.45 1.10
CA GLN A 67 18.37 -19.59 -0.02
C GLN A 67 17.17 -18.82 -0.56
N ILE A 68 15.98 -19.44 -0.63
CA ILE A 68 14.75 -18.78 -1.04
C ILE A 68 14.40 -17.67 -0.03
N GLU A 69 14.42 -17.97 1.27
CA GLU A 69 14.18 -17.01 2.34
C GLU A 69 15.15 -15.83 2.27
N SER A 70 16.45 -16.09 2.18
CA SER A 70 17.47 -15.04 2.08
C SER A 70 17.26 -14.13 0.85
N ARG A 71 16.87 -14.72 -0.28
CA ARG A 71 16.56 -13.96 -1.51
C ARG A 71 15.30 -13.12 -1.35
N ILE A 72 14.25 -13.67 -0.76
CA ILE A 72 13.01 -12.94 -0.46
C ILE A 72 13.31 -11.75 0.46
N LEU A 73 14.07 -11.95 1.54
CA LEU A 73 14.48 -10.87 2.45
C LEU A 73 15.27 -9.79 1.71
N SER A 74 16.24 -10.18 0.87
CA SER A 74 17.02 -9.23 0.08
C SER A 74 16.15 -8.42 -0.90
N LYS A 75 15.11 -9.03 -1.47
CA LYS A 75 14.17 -8.35 -2.38
C LYS A 75 13.16 -7.49 -1.63
N ALA A 76 12.71 -7.89 -0.46
CA ALA A 76 11.88 -7.06 0.40
C ALA A 76 12.61 -5.76 0.78
N ALA A 77 13.89 -5.87 1.15
CA ALA A 77 14.73 -4.72 1.46
C ALA A 77 14.88 -3.75 0.27
N SER A 78 14.96 -4.24 -0.97
CA SER A 78 15.04 -3.36 -2.16
C SER A 78 13.76 -2.55 -2.39
N TRP A 79 12.61 -3.06 -1.93
CA TRP A 79 11.32 -2.39 -1.95
C TRP A 79 11.01 -1.60 -0.67
N SER A 80 12.01 -1.43 0.21
CA SER A 80 11.88 -0.76 1.51
C SER A 80 10.83 -1.40 2.42
N ILE A 81 10.67 -2.72 2.31
CA ILE A 81 9.83 -3.52 3.20
C ILE A 81 10.73 -4.15 4.25
N ASP A 82 10.42 -3.90 5.51
CA ASP A 82 11.07 -4.54 6.64
C ASP A 82 10.39 -5.89 6.89
N LEU A 83 11.12 -6.97 6.62
CA LEU A 83 10.69 -8.35 6.87
C LEU A 83 11.76 -9.03 7.74
N ASP A 84 11.31 -9.81 8.71
CA ASP A 84 12.14 -10.75 9.41
C ASP A 84 11.96 -12.16 8.84
N GLN A 85 12.91 -13.06 9.12
CA GLN A 85 12.81 -14.48 8.79
C GLN A 85 11.58 -15.15 9.41
N TYR A 86 11.07 -14.59 10.52
CA TYR A 86 9.86 -15.09 11.20
C TYR A 86 8.55 -14.70 10.48
N ASP A 87 8.61 -13.73 9.56
CA ASP A 87 7.46 -13.30 8.77
C ASP A 87 7.28 -14.16 7.51
N ILE A 88 8.23 -15.06 7.22
CA ILE A 88 8.28 -15.90 6.02
C ILE A 88 8.13 -17.36 6.44
N GLU A 89 7.22 -18.07 5.79
CA GLU A 89 7.04 -19.51 5.93
C GLU A 89 7.15 -20.15 4.55
N VAL A 90 8.12 -21.05 4.40
CA VAL A 90 8.33 -21.85 3.20
C VAL A 90 8.04 -23.31 3.53
N ILE A 91 7.01 -23.87 2.90
CA ILE A 91 6.62 -25.28 3.05
C ILE A 91 6.79 -25.95 1.69
N ARG A 92 7.60 -27.00 1.63
CA ARG A 92 7.64 -27.90 0.46
C ARG A 92 6.88 -29.17 0.77
N ASP A 93 5.91 -29.45 -0.08
CA ASP A 93 5.29 -30.77 -0.19
C ASP A 93 5.93 -31.55 -1.36
N TYR A 94 5.46 -32.77 -1.61
CA TYR A 94 5.96 -33.64 -2.67
C TYR A 94 5.73 -33.06 -4.07
N GLU A 95 4.63 -32.34 -4.28
CA GLU A 95 4.24 -31.82 -5.60
C GLU A 95 4.27 -30.29 -5.69
N ASP A 96 4.28 -29.59 -4.55
CA ASP A 96 4.09 -28.14 -4.48
C ASP A 96 5.06 -27.47 -3.50
N ILE A 97 5.35 -26.20 -3.75
CA ILE A 97 5.95 -25.28 -2.78
C ILE A 97 4.95 -24.18 -2.44
N ASP A 98 4.74 -23.99 -1.15
CA ASP A 98 3.97 -22.91 -0.55
C ASP A 98 4.91 -21.91 0.09
N ILE A 99 4.79 -20.65 -0.33
CA ILE A 99 5.48 -19.52 0.29
C ILE A 99 4.41 -18.58 0.84
N SER A 100 4.42 -18.42 2.16
CA SER A 100 3.56 -17.51 2.90
C SER A 100 4.41 -16.40 3.51
N ILE A 101 3.97 -15.16 3.37
CA ILE A 101 4.59 -13.99 4.01
C ILE A 101 3.50 -13.13 4.61
N SER A 102 3.62 -12.82 5.90
CA SER A 102 2.68 -11.97 6.63
C SER A 102 3.44 -10.88 7.38
N TYR A 103 3.18 -9.62 7.05
CA TYR A 103 3.88 -8.49 7.66
C TYR A 103 3.00 -7.26 7.81
N GLY A 104 3.37 -6.39 8.76
CA GLY A 104 2.67 -5.15 9.05
C GLY A 104 3.53 -3.92 8.74
N VAL A 105 2.97 -2.94 8.05
CA VAL A 105 3.63 -1.64 7.84
C VAL A 105 2.88 -0.53 8.59
N GLY A 106 3.55 0.05 9.59
CA GLY A 106 3.06 1.21 10.32
C GLY A 106 3.18 2.50 9.51
N VAL A 107 2.08 3.23 9.37
CA VAL A 107 2.04 4.55 8.75
C VAL A 107 1.51 5.56 9.75
N VAL A 108 2.28 6.61 10.01
CA VAL A 108 1.90 7.70 10.93
C VAL A 108 1.24 8.84 10.15
N PHE A 109 -0.08 8.95 10.27
CA PHE A 109 -0.87 10.05 9.72
C PHE A 109 -0.81 11.27 10.65
N PHE A 110 -0.59 12.45 10.06
CA PHE A 110 -0.54 13.74 10.78
C PHE A 110 0.40 13.75 12.00
N GLY A 111 1.45 12.91 11.99
CA GLY A 111 2.44 12.81 13.08
C GLY A 111 1.91 12.23 14.39
N ARG A 112 0.67 11.69 14.43
CA ARG A 112 0.06 11.21 15.68
C ARG A 112 -0.86 9.99 15.54
N TYR A 113 -1.43 9.76 14.36
CA TYR A 113 -2.35 8.65 14.14
C TYR A 113 -1.60 7.54 13.43
N GLU A 114 -1.15 6.55 14.19
CA GLU A 114 -0.53 5.36 13.64
C GLU A 114 -1.60 4.39 13.16
N TYR A 115 -1.43 3.89 11.94
CA TYR A 115 -2.25 2.83 11.37
C TYR A 115 -1.33 1.78 10.76
N VAL A 116 -1.58 0.52 11.10
CA VAL A 116 -0.80 -0.61 10.58
C VAL A 116 -1.56 -1.23 9.41
N PHE A 117 -0.93 -1.25 8.25
CA PHE A 117 -1.39 -2.01 7.09
C PHE A 117 -0.82 -3.43 7.17
N ASN A 118 -1.69 -4.41 7.37
CA ASN A 118 -1.30 -5.82 7.32
C ASN A 118 -1.37 -6.32 5.87
N TYR A 119 -0.32 -6.99 5.44
CA TYR A 119 -0.18 -7.53 4.09
C TYR A 119 0.16 -9.01 4.18
N ASP A 120 -0.62 -9.80 3.45
CA ASP A 120 -0.42 -11.23 3.32
C ASP A 120 -0.10 -11.57 1.85
N ILE A 121 0.95 -12.35 1.65
CA ILE A 121 1.35 -12.90 0.35
C ILE A 121 1.34 -14.41 0.50
N TYR A 122 0.49 -15.07 -0.30
CA TYR A 122 0.45 -16.51 -0.40
C TYR A 122 0.69 -16.93 -1.85
N VAL A 123 1.67 -17.79 -2.06
CA VAL A 123 2.05 -18.32 -3.37
C VAL A 123 2.22 -19.82 -3.26
N THR A 124 1.35 -20.56 -3.95
CA THR A 124 1.49 -22.00 -4.20
C THR A 124 1.95 -22.22 -5.63
N LYS A 125 2.97 -23.04 -5.82
CA LYS A 125 3.44 -23.44 -7.15
C LYS A 125 3.80 -24.93 -7.17
N PRO A 126 3.47 -25.64 -8.27
CA PRO A 126 3.94 -27.00 -8.45
C PRO A 126 5.45 -27.02 -8.61
N LEU A 127 6.09 -27.96 -7.93
CA LEU A 127 7.47 -28.37 -8.15
C LEU A 127 7.49 -29.13 -9.48
N GLN A 128 7.51 -28.41 -10.60
CA GLN A 128 7.65 -29.06 -11.91
C GLN A 128 9.00 -29.78 -11.96
N GLU A 129 8.97 -31.12 -12.06
CA GLU A 129 10.08 -31.88 -12.61
C GLU A 129 10.24 -31.47 -14.07
N THR A 130 11.35 -30.80 -14.39
CA THR A 130 11.81 -30.56 -15.78
C THR A 130 11.81 -31.82 -16.63
#